data_AF-A0A5D3EHJ8-F1
#
_entry.id   AF-A0A5D3EHJ8-F1
#
_cell.length_a   1.000
_cell.length_b   1.000
_cell.length_c   1.000
_cell.angle_alpha   90.00
_cell.angle_beta   90.00
_cell.angle_gamma   90.00
#
_symmetry.space_group_name_H-M   'P 1'
#
loop_
_entity.id
_entity.type
_entity.pdbx_description
1 polymer ?
#
loop_
_entity_poly.entity_id
_entity_poly.type
_entity_poly.pdbx_seq_one_letter_code
_entity_poly.pdbx_strand_id
1 'polypeptide(L)'
;MNDRNRDEIRRRMIRYPYIDSVAVRETSIPGKDYTYPYEITLPVTEGMKKLQLRLGSIVEASDMSTWTPAPSDTLVFVIASLSDLLDRSALERFTVASSGVASLPDSLESEPSYTPEGKEYAEGLRLLQEREYRAALKILEKYPDYNTALCLTCLGYHSEAADLLAQLPKSARREYIYAVVCARLQNAYEAVEHLLEACRRDPDMVLRVNMDPELSDLIPQFVGLKEELDKIASGENGI
;
A
#
# COMPACT_ATOMS: atom_id res chain seq x y z
N MET A 1 30.71 -14.55 -20.99
CA MET A 1 29.45 -14.63 -21.76
C MET A 1 29.34 -13.31 -22.50
N ASN A 2 29.51 -13.30 -23.83
CA ASN A 2 29.64 -12.05 -24.61
C ASN A 2 28.34 -11.23 -24.53
N ASP A 3 28.44 -9.93 -24.22
CA ASP A 3 27.30 -9.00 -24.13
C ASP A 3 26.38 -9.06 -25.35
N ARG A 4 26.95 -9.23 -26.55
CA ARG A 4 26.19 -9.41 -27.79
C ARG A 4 25.19 -10.57 -27.75
N ASN A 5 25.56 -11.70 -27.16
CA ASN A 5 24.69 -12.87 -27.06
C ASN A 5 23.53 -12.63 -26.08
N ARG A 6 23.79 -11.86 -25.02
CA ARG A 6 22.78 -11.52 -24.02
C ARG A 6 21.72 -10.58 -24.61
N ASP A 7 22.14 -9.60 -25.41
CA ASP A 7 21.22 -8.65 -26.05
C ASP A 7 20.38 -9.27 -27.18
N GLU A 8 20.93 -10.29 -27.85
CA GLU A 8 20.23 -11.01 -28.91
C GLU A 8 19.18 -11.97 -28.34
N ILE A 9 19.50 -12.68 -27.26
CA ILE A 9 18.53 -13.49 -26.49
C ILE A 9 17.46 -12.59 -25.86
N ARG A 10 17.86 -11.43 -25.34
CA ARG A 10 16.96 -10.43 -24.74
C ARG A 10 15.94 -9.87 -25.75
N ARG A 11 16.38 -9.53 -26.96
CA ARG A 11 15.47 -9.10 -28.06
C ARG A 11 14.51 -10.19 -28.52
N ARG A 12 14.88 -11.46 -28.40
CA ARG A 12 14.04 -12.61 -28.79
C ARG A 12 12.99 -12.97 -27.74
N MET A 13 13.30 -12.78 -26.47
CA MET A 13 12.40 -13.09 -25.34
C MET A 13 11.42 -11.97 -25.04
N ILE A 14 11.83 -10.72 -25.21
CA ILE A 14 11.01 -9.56 -24.90
C ILE A 14 10.06 -9.29 -26.08
N ARG A 15 8.78 -9.65 -25.90
CA ARG A 15 7.71 -9.45 -26.90
C ARG A 15 7.47 -7.97 -27.25
N TYR A 16 7.82 -7.05 -26.33
CA TYR A 16 7.60 -5.61 -26.46
C TYR A 16 8.86 -4.85 -26.01
N PRO A 17 9.51 -4.04 -26.87
CA PRO A 17 10.81 -3.43 -26.57
C PRO A 17 10.76 -2.55 -25.31
N TYR A 18 11.80 -2.62 -24.48
CA TYR A 18 12.04 -1.61 -23.45
C TYR A 18 12.40 -0.30 -24.12
N ILE A 19 11.77 0.79 -23.68
CA ILE A 19 11.88 2.10 -24.31
C ILE A 19 12.67 3.02 -23.38
N ASP A 20 13.84 3.46 -23.83
CA ASP A 20 14.70 4.39 -23.08
C ASP A 20 14.20 5.85 -23.14
N SER A 21 13.17 6.16 -23.94
CA SER A 21 12.61 7.51 -24.07
C SER A 21 11.11 7.56 -24.35
N VAL A 22 10.40 8.45 -23.66
CA VAL A 22 8.95 8.73 -23.87
C VAL A 22 8.63 9.22 -25.31
N ALA A 23 9.66 9.63 -26.06
CA ALA A 23 9.55 9.99 -27.47
C ALA A 23 9.89 8.81 -28.38
N VAL A 24 9.05 8.59 -29.38
CA VAL A 24 9.21 7.56 -30.42
C VAL A 24 9.39 8.25 -31.75
N ARG A 25 10.31 7.76 -32.57
CA ARG A 25 10.39 8.14 -33.98
C ARG A 25 10.22 6.89 -34.83
N GLU A 26 8.98 6.66 -35.28
CA GLU A 26 8.64 5.55 -36.16
C GLU A 26 7.75 6.03 -37.31
N THR A 27 7.89 5.40 -38.48
CA THR A 27 7.09 5.73 -39.67
C THR A 27 5.84 4.86 -39.68
N SER A 28 4.67 5.44 -39.51
CA SER A 28 3.40 4.72 -39.56
C SER A 28 2.96 4.41 -40.99
N ILE A 29 2.24 3.30 -41.17
CA ILE A 29 1.66 2.92 -42.46
C ILE A 29 0.25 3.54 -42.54
N PRO A 30 -0.07 4.33 -43.60
CA PRO A 30 -1.39 4.91 -43.77
C PRO A 30 -2.51 3.86 -43.75
N GLY A 31 -3.60 4.14 -43.03
CA GLY A 31 -4.80 3.31 -42.98
C GLY A 31 -4.77 2.14 -42.00
N LYS A 32 -3.77 2.06 -41.11
CA LYS A 32 -3.72 1.09 -40.01
C LYS A 32 -3.70 1.80 -38.66
N ASP A 33 -4.31 1.17 -37.66
CA ASP A 33 -4.21 1.60 -36.28
C ASP A 33 -2.75 1.53 -35.81
N TYR A 34 -2.30 2.59 -35.15
CA TYR A 34 -0.97 2.68 -34.58
C TYR A 34 -1.07 2.55 -33.07
N THR A 35 -0.47 1.49 -32.51
CA THR A 35 -0.42 1.24 -31.06
C THR A 35 1.03 1.24 -30.61
N TYR A 36 1.35 2.14 -29.68
CA TYR A 36 2.68 2.24 -29.10
C TYR A 36 2.62 2.03 -27.58
N PRO A 37 3.02 0.84 -27.07
CA PRO A 37 3.16 0.64 -25.64
C PRO A 37 4.40 1.39 -25.15
N TYR A 38 4.31 2.04 -23.99
CA TYR A 38 5.47 2.62 -23.31
C TYR A 38 5.38 2.35 -21.81
N GLU A 39 6.54 2.25 -21.18
CA GLU A 39 6.69 2.14 -19.73
C GLU A 39 7.41 3.39 -19.24
N ILE A 40 6.91 3.99 -18.17
CA ILE A 40 7.58 5.11 -17.50
C ILE A 40 7.71 4.79 -16.02
N THR A 41 8.94 4.82 -15.52
CA THR A 41 9.20 4.76 -14.08
C THR A 41 9.12 6.17 -13.52
N LEU A 42 8.16 6.39 -12.61
CA LEU A 42 7.97 7.68 -11.96
C LEU A 42 8.61 7.65 -10.57
N PRO A 43 9.38 8.68 -10.18
CA PRO A 43 9.96 8.73 -8.84
C PRO A 43 8.83 8.91 -7.82
N VAL A 44 8.77 8.00 -6.85
CA VAL A 44 7.90 8.17 -5.68
C VAL A 44 8.65 8.93 -4.59
N THR A 45 8.07 10.02 -4.09
CA THR A 45 8.63 10.75 -2.94
C THR A 45 8.06 10.19 -1.64
N GLU A 46 8.81 10.33 -0.54
CA GLU A 46 8.31 10.05 0.80
C GLU A 46 7.00 10.84 1.04
N GLY A 47 5.97 10.17 1.56
CA GLY A 47 4.66 10.78 1.80
C GLY A 47 3.73 10.92 0.59
N MET A 48 4.12 10.53 -0.62
CA MET A 48 3.28 10.67 -1.82
C MET A 48 2.03 9.78 -1.74
N LYS A 49 0.83 10.37 -1.62
CA LYS A 49 -0.45 9.64 -1.49
C LYS A 49 -1.16 9.35 -2.82
N LYS A 50 -1.06 10.29 -3.75
CA LYS A 50 -1.74 10.24 -5.04
C LYS A 50 -0.75 10.54 -6.15
N LEU A 51 -0.87 9.84 -7.26
CA LEU A 51 -0.15 10.11 -8.49
C LEU A 51 -1.16 10.54 -9.55
N GLN A 52 -0.99 11.73 -10.09
CA GLN A 52 -1.80 12.24 -11.17
C GLN A 52 -1.03 12.10 -12.48
N LEU A 53 -1.55 11.30 -13.40
CA LEU A 53 -0.98 11.09 -14.72
C LEU A 53 -1.85 11.78 -15.77
N ARG A 54 -1.26 12.72 -16.48
CA ARG A 54 -1.88 13.38 -17.63
C ARG A 54 -1.10 12.98 -18.88
N LEU A 55 -1.79 12.44 -19.87
CA LEU A 55 -1.18 12.10 -21.14
C LEU A 55 -1.33 13.29 -22.12
N GLY A 56 -0.20 13.84 -22.52
CA GLY A 56 -0.11 14.77 -23.65
C GLY A 56 0.48 14.05 -24.85
N SER A 57 0.02 14.37 -26.05
CA SER A 57 0.54 13.78 -27.28
C SER A 57 0.60 14.84 -28.38
N ILE A 58 1.64 14.75 -29.20
CA ILE A 58 1.82 15.55 -30.42
C ILE A 58 2.25 14.57 -31.49
N VAL A 59 1.59 14.61 -32.65
CA VAL A 59 1.98 13.87 -33.84
C VAL A 59 2.55 14.87 -34.83
N GLU A 60 3.82 14.70 -35.20
CA GLU A 60 4.50 15.52 -36.20
C GLU A 60 4.69 14.68 -37.47
N ALA A 61 4.21 15.19 -38.60
CA ALA A 61 4.38 14.55 -39.90
C ALA A 61 5.70 14.97 -40.55
N SER A 62 6.11 14.25 -41.61
CA SER A 62 7.38 14.48 -42.30
C SER A 62 7.50 15.86 -42.96
N ASP A 63 6.37 16.52 -43.20
CA ASP A 63 6.28 17.89 -43.73
C ASP A 63 6.28 18.96 -42.62
N MET A 64 6.58 18.56 -41.37
CA MET A 64 6.52 19.40 -40.16
C MET A 64 5.12 19.89 -39.80
N SER A 65 4.07 19.35 -40.41
CA SER A 65 2.71 19.60 -39.91
C SER A 65 2.50 18.86 -38.59
N THR A 66 1.83 19.53 -37.65
CA THR A 66 1.57 19.00 -36.32
C THR A 66 0.09 18.77 -36.11
N TRP A 67 -0.27 17.60 -35.59
CA TRP A 67 -1.60 17.29 -35.10
C TRP A 67 -1.55 16.95 -33.62
N THR A 68 -2.47 17.54 -32.85
CA THR A 68 -2.63 17.25 -31.43
C THR A 68 -3.92 16.46 -31.22
N PRO A 69 -3.86 15.23 -30.69
CA PRO A 69 -5.04 14.51 -30.23
C PRO A 69 -5.81 15.33 -29.18
N ALA A 70 -7.09 15.00 -29.00
CA ALA A 70 -7.86 15.53 -27.88
C ALA A 70 -7.13 15.24 -26.55
N PRO A 71 -7.11 16.18 -25.59
CA PRO A 71 -6.47 15.95 -24.30
C PRO A 71 -7.03 14.69 -23.65
N SER A 72 -6.16 13.82 -23.13
CA SER A 72 -6.64 12.76 -22.24
C SER A 72 -7.11 13.39 -20.93
N ASP A 73 -8.08 12.76 -20.28
CA ASP A 73 -8.39 13.09 -18.89
C ASP A 73 -7.19 12.73 -17.98
N THR A 74 -7.19 13.28 -16.77
CA THR A 74 -6.15 13.01 -15.77
C THR A 74 -6.50 11.73 -15.01
N LEU A 75 -5.65 10.71 -15.13
CA LEU A 75 -5.76 9.50 -14.33
C LEU A 75 -5.22 9.77 -12.94
N VAL A 76 -6.01 9.45 -11.90
CA VAL A 76 -5.60 9.60 -10.51
C VAL A 76 -5.40 8.22 -9.90
N PHE A 77 -4.15 7.90 -9.55
CA PHE A 77 -3.80 6.69 -8.83
C PHE A 77 -3.67 6.99 -7.34
N VAL A 78 -4.26 6.15 -6.50
CA VAL A 78 -4.09 6.19 -5.04
C VAL A 78 -3.05 5.15 -4.66
N ILE A 79 -2.00 5.57 -3.96
CA ILE A 79 -0.92 4.69 -3.54
C ILE A 79 -1.32 4.05 -2.22
N ALA A 80 -1.55 2.74 -2.22
CA ALA A 80 -1.81 1.99 -1.00
C ALA A 80 -0.63 2.10 -0.02
N SER A 81 -0.91 2.16 1.29
CA SER A 81 0.12 2.15 2.31
C SER A 81 -0.32 1.34 3.52
N LEU A 82 0.65 0.85 4.29
CA LEU A 82 0.39 0.21 5.59
C LEU A 82 -0.27 1.20 6.57
N SER A 83 -0.05 2.51 6.42
CA SER A 83 -0.72 3.53 7.24
C SER A 83 -2.24 3.48 7.17
N ASP A 84 -2.81 2.85 6.14
CA ASP A 84 -4.26 2.69 6.00
C ASP A 84 -4.83 1.64 6.98
N LEU A 85 -3.98 0.81 7.61
CA LEU A 85 -4.33 -0.16 8.63
C LEU A 85 -4.35 0.42 10.06
N LEU A 86 -4.29 1.74 10.18
CA LEU A 86 -4.33 2.47 11.45
C LEU A 86 -5.57 2.11 12.27
N ASP A 87 -5.38 1.84 13.57
CA ASP A 87 -6.47 1.54 14.48
C ASP A 87 -6.93 2.76 15.28
N ARG A 88 -8.06 3.35 14.89
CA ARG A 88 -8.66 4.48 15.61
C ARG A 88 -9.39 4.08 16.89
N SER A 89 -9.77 2.81 17.06
CA SER A 89 -10.45 2.36 18.29
C SER A 89 -9.57 2.52 19.53
N ALA A 90 -8.25 2.58 19.35
CA ALA A 90 -7.29 2.91 20.40
C ALA A 90 -7.51 4.30 21.04
N LEU A 91 -8.32 5.18 20.44
CA LEU A 91 -8.72 6.45 21.05
C LEU A 91 -9.79 6.31 22.13
N GLU A 92 -10.53 5.20 22.17
CA GLU A 92 -11.63 4.99 23.10
C GLU A 92 -11.17 5.06 24.57
N ARG A 93 -9.95 4.56 24.85
CA ARG A 93 -9.33 4.62 26.19
C ARG A 93 -9.06 6.06 26.69
N PHE A 94 -9.12 7.04 25.81
CA PHE A 94 -8.88 8.45 26.13
C PHE A 94 -10.15 9.32 26.09
N THR A 95 -11.31 8.72 25.81
CA THR A 95 -12.57 9.46 25.80
C THR A 95 -12.91 9.95 27.21
N VAL A 96 -13.28 11.23 27.32
CA VAL A 96 -13.84 11.78 28.55
C VAL A 96 -15.32 11.42 28.53
N ALA A 97 -15.76 10.58 29.46
CA ALA A 97 -17.18 10.32 29.63
C ALA A 97 -17.88 11.66 29.84
N SER A 98 -18.79 12.03 28.92
CA SER A 98 -19.69 13.16 29.15
C SER A 98 -20.45 12.89 30.44
N SER A 99 -20.05 13.59 31.50
CA SER A 99 -20.76 13.61 32.77
C SER A 99 -22.23 13.88 32.48
N GLY A 100 -23.08 12.91 32.82
CA GLY A 100 -24.47 12.81 32.40
C GLY A 100 -25.34 14.01 32.76
N VAL A 101 -25.25 15.06 31.95
CA VAL A 101 -26.31 16.05 31.81
C VAL A 101 -27.00 15.69 30.51
N ALA A 102 -28.22 15.16 30.65
CA ALA A 102 -29.14 14.91 29.54
C ALA A 102 -29.48 16.26 28.87
N SER A 103 -28.60 16.70 27.98
CA SER A 103 -28.89 17.75 27.02
C SER A 103 -29.44 17.08 25.77
N LEU A 104 -30.58 17.60 25.31
CA LEU A 104 -31.40 17.10 24.22
C LEU A 104 -30.60 16.75 22.95
N PRO A 105 -31.09 15.79 22.13
CA PRO A 105 -30.43 15.38 20.90
C PRO A 105 -30.79 16.38 19.79
N ASP A 106 -30.12 17.53 19.77
CA ASP A 106 -30.33 18.51 18.69
C ASP A 106 -29.01 19.11 18.18
N SER A 107 -28.04 18.23 17.92
CA SER A 107 -26.91 18.46 17.03
C SER A 107 -26.30 17.10 16.69
N LEU A 108 -26.44 16.64 15.45
CA LEU A 108 -25.55 15.59 14.93
C LEU A 108 -24.11 16.14 15.06
N GLU A 109 -23.19 15.33 15.58
CA GLU A 109 -21.75 15.64 15.72
C GLU A 109 -21.36 16.50 16.94
N SER A 110 -21.60 15.99 18.15
CA SER A 110 -20.68 16.32 19.26
C SER A 110 -19.45 15.43 19.13
N GLU A 111 -18.37 15.95 18.53
CA GLU A 111 -17.08 15.26 18.47
C GLU A 111 -16.69 14.73 19.87
N PRO A 112 -16.25 13.47 19.99
CA PRO A 112 -15.83 12.92 21.27
C PRO A 112 -14.73 13.78 21.89
N SER A 113 -14.96 14.25 23.11
CA SER A 113 -13.95 15.01 23.85
C SER A 113 -12.91 14.05 24.42
N TYR A 114 -11.65 14.22 24.03
CA TYR A 114 -10.53 13.44 24.53
C TYR A 114 -9.81 14.15 25.67
N THR A 115 -9.19 13.36 26.55
CA THR A 115 -8.19 13.83 27.52
C THR A 115 -7.03 14.56 26.81
N PRO A 116 -6.25 15.40 27.50
CA PRO A 116 -5.06 16.02 26.91
C PRO A 116 -4.12 15.00 26.24
N GLU A 117 -3.93 13.85 26.89
CA GLU A 117 -3.14 12.73 26.38
C GLU A 117 -3.77 12.11 25.13
N GLY A 118 -5.10 11.96 25.11
CA GLY A 118 -5.84 11.49 23.95
C GLY A 118 -5.77 12.42 22.75
N LYS A 119 -5.76 13.74 22.97
CA LYS A 119 -5.56 14.72 21.90
C LYS A 119 -4.16 14.63 21.32
N GLU A 120 -3.16 14.43 22.17
CA GLU A 120 -1.79 14.19 21.72
C GLU A 120 -1.71 12.91 20.89
N TYR A 121 -2.29 11.81 21.38
CA TYR A 121 -2.33 10.53 20.66
C TYR A 121 -3.07 10.66 19.32
N ALA A 122 -4.21 11.37 19.28
CA ALA A 122 -4.95 11.64 18.06
C ALA A 122 -4.11 12.40 17.02
N GLU A 123 -3.27 13.33 17.46
CA GLU A 123 -2.31 14.01 16.59
C GLU A 123 -1.24 13.05 16.06
N GLY A 124 -0.75 12.13 16.90
CA GLY A 124 0.13 11.03 16.46
C GLY A 124 -0.49 10.17 15.36
N LEU A 125 -1.76 9.81 15.50
CA LEU A 125 -2.51 9.06 14.48
C LEU A 125 -2.71 9.89 13.20
N ARG A 126 -2.97 11.20 13.32
CA ARG A 126 -3.10 12.11 12.17
C ARG A 126 -1.78 12.17 11.39
N LEU A 127 -0.65 12.35 12.08
CA LEU A 127 0.68 12.37 11.46
C LEU A 127 1.00 11.04 10.77
N LEU A 128 0.66 9.91 11.39
CA LEU A 128 0.82 8.58 10.79
C LEU A 128 -0.02 8.43 9.50
N GLN A 129 -1.26 8.91 9.49
CA GLN A 129 -2.13 8.93 8.30
C GLN A 129 -1.61 9.89 7.21
N GLU A 130 -0.96 10.99 7.60
CA GLU A 130 -0.29 11.92 6.72
C GLU A 130 1.08 11.45 6.23
N ARG A 131 1.52 10.24 6.66
CA ARG A 131 2.81 9.63 6.30
C ARG A 131 4.01 10.40 6.83
N GLU A 132 3.80 11.23 7.85
CA GLU A 132 4.83 11.92 8.61
C GLU A 132 5.35 11.02 9.73
N TYR A 133 5.87 9.83 9.35
CA TYR A 133 6.13 8.74 10.28
C TYR A 133 7.12 9.12 11.40
N ARG A 134 8.17 9.89 11.06
CA ARG A 134 9.15 10.36 12.06
C ARG A 134 8.52 11.30 13.09
N ALA A 135 7.58 12.15 12.68
CA ALA A 135 6.88 13.05 13.59
C ALA A 135 5.86 12.26 14.44
N ALA A 136 5.15 11.31 13.82
CA ALA A 136 4.22 10.42 14.51
C ALA A 136 4.92 9.61 15.60
N LEU A 137 6.09 9.03 15.32
CA LEU A 137 6.82 8.19 16.28
C LEU A 137 7.15 8.93 17.58
N LYS A 138 7.54 10.21 17.53
CA LYS A 138 7.83 11.02 18.74
C LYS A 138 6.65 11.12 19.71
N ILE A 139 5.43 10.93 19.20
CA ILE A 139 4.21 10.94 20.00
C ILE A 139 3.84 9.51 20.38
N LEU A 140 3.80 8.61 19.39
CA LEU A 140 3.31 7.25 19.54
C LEU A 140 4.22 6.37 20.40
N GLU A 141 5.54 6.62 20.45
CA GLU A 141 6.49 5.85 21.27
C GLU A 141 6.14 5.82 22.76
N LYS A 142 5.39 6.82 23.25
CA LYS A 142 4.88 6.87 24.63
C LYS A 142 3.84 5.78 24.91
N TYR A 143 3.23 5.22 23.87
CA TYR A 143 2.15 4.25 23.93
C TYR A 143 2.57 3.00 23.13
N PRO A 144 3.17 1.98 23.77
CA PRO A 144 3.63 0.77 23.07
C PRO A 144 2.44 -0.13 22.68
N ASP A 145 1.73 0.28 21.63
CA ASP A 145 0.54 -0.37 21.10
C ASP A 145 0.69 -0.72 19.61
N TYR A 146 -0.40 -1.22 19.02
CA TYR A 146 -0.44 -1.60 17.61
C TYR A 146 -0.09 -0.45 16.65
N ASN A 147 -0.54 0.78 16.91
CA ASN A 147 -0.26 1.92 16.03
C ASN A 147 1.21 2.33 16.10
N THR A 148 1.85 2.15 17.26
CA THR A 148 3.29 2.33 17.42
C THR A 148 4.07 1.28 16.64
N ALA A 149 3.68 0.00 16.73
CA ALA A 149 4.27 -1.05 15.90
C ALA A 149 4.09 -0.80 14.40
N LEU A 150 2.92 -0.32 13.99
CA LEU A 150 2.64 0.09 12.62
C LEU A 150 3.57 1.24 12.17
N CYS A 151 3.76 2.25 13.02
CA CYS A 151 4.66 3.37 12.75
C CYS A 151 6.12 2.91 12.59
N LEU A 152 6.61 2.06 13.49
CA LEU A 152 7.95 1.44 13.41
C LEU A 152 8.12 0.65 12.10
N THR A 153 7.09 -0.10 11.72
CA THR A 153 7.07 -0.85 10.45
C THR A 153 7.20 0.07 9.24
N CYS A 154 6.46 1.18 9.21
CA CYS A 154 6.55 2.19 8.14
C CYS A 154 7.92 2.87 8.07
N LEU A 155 8.62 3.04 9.20
CA LEU A 155 9.95 3.65 9.27
C LEU A 155 11.11 2.73 8.91
N GLY A 156 10.86 1.42 8.78
CA GLY A 156 11.92 0.44 8.52
C GLY A 156 12.51 -0.21 9.78
N TYR A 157 11.98 0.08 10.96
CA TYR A 157 12.47 -0.48 12.23
C TYR A 157 11.84 -1.86 12.50
N HIS A 158 12.14 -2.82 11.62
CA HIS A 158 11.46 -4.11 11.56
C HIS A 158 11.67 -4.97 12.81
N SER A 159 12.87 -5.01 13.36
CA SER A 159 13.15 -5.78 14.58
C SER A 159 12.38 -5.23 15.79
N GLU A 160 12.40 -3.91 15.99
CA GLU A 160 11.66 -3.25 17.08
C GLU A 160 10.14 -3.44 16.91
N ALA A 161 9.65 -3.36 15.66
CA ALA A 161 8.25 -3.64 15.37
C ALA A 161 7.88 -5.09 15.71
N ALA A 162 8.71 -6.09 15.35
CA ALA A 162 8.47 -7.50 15.66
C ALA A 162 8.43 -7.73 17.18
N ASP A 163 9.39 -7.19 17.92
CA ASP A 163 9.47 -7.32 19.38
C ASP A 163 8.24 -6.74 20.07
N LEU A 164 7.72 -5.61 19.58
CA LEU A 164 6.49 -5.01 20.10
C LEU A 164 5.26 -5.86 19.72
N LEU A 165 5.13 -6.27 18.46
CA LEU A 165 3.98 -7.08 17.98
C LEU A 165 3.85 -8.41 18.71
N ALA A 166 4.98 -9.04 19.09
CA ALA A 166 5.01 -10.26 19.87
C ALA A 166 4.32 -10.12 21.24
N GLN A 167 4.39 -8.93 21.85
CA GLN A 167 3.83 -8.64 23.17
C GLN A 167 2.35 -8.22 23.13
N LEU A 168 1.85 -7.81 21.96
CA LEU A 168 0.49 -7.32 21.79
C LEU A 168 -0.53 -8.46 21.64
N PRO A 169 -1.80 -8.25 22.06
CA PRO A 169 -2.85 -9.24 21.87
C PRO A 169 -3.05 -9.56 20.38
N LYS A 170 -3.37 -10.81 20.09
CA LYS A 170 -3.63 -11.26 18.72
C LYS A 170 -4.91 -10.63 18.17
N SER A 171 -4.79 -9.90 17.07
CA SER A 171 -5.89 -9.36 16.28
C SER A 171 -5.55 -9.56 14.79
N ALA A 172 -6.55 -9.53 13.91
CA ALA A 172 -6.29 -9.69 12.47
C ALA A 172 -5.28 -8.67 11.95
N ARG A 173 -5.45 -7.39 12.29
CA ARG A 173 -4.54 -6.30 11.91
C ARG A 173 -3.13 -6.50 12.45
N ARG A 174 -3.01 -6.91 13.71
CA ARG A 174 -1.71 -7.18 14.35
C ARG A 174 -0.98 -8.32 13.64
N GLU A 175 -1.67 -9.43 13.38
CA GLU A 175 -1.07 -10.58 12.68
C GLU A 175 -0.70 -10.22 11.23
N TYR A 176 -1.52 -9.40 10.56
CA TYR A 176 -1.23 -8.92 9.22
C TYR A 176 0.07 -8.09 9.16
N ILE A 177 0.22 -7.12 10.06
CA ILE A 177 1.44 -6.31 10.14
C ILE A 177 2.64 -7.16 10.55
N TYR A 178 2.45 -8.15 11.44
CA TYR A 178 3.52 -9.06 11.80
C TYR A 178 4.00 -9.88 10.58
N ALA A 179 3.07 -10.38 9.76
CA ALA A 179 3.41 -11.07 8.52
C ALA A 179 4.29 -10.20 7.60
N VAL A 180 3.93 -8.91 7.44
CA VAL A 180 4.72 -7.95 6.65
C VAL A 180 6.12 -7.78 7.25
N VAL A 181 6.23 -7.61 8.56
CA VAL A 181 7.51 -7.46 9.25
C VAL A 181 8.39 -8.70 9.08
N CYS A 182 7.85 -9.90 9.26
CA CYS A 182 8.56 -11.16 9.05
C CYS A 182 9.05 -11.31 7.60
N ALA A 183 8.22 -10.95 6.62
CA ALA A 183 8.60 -10.97 5.21
C ALA A 183 9.77 -10.01 4.92
N ARG A 184 9.74 -8.78 5.48
CA ARG A 184 10.85 -7.82 5.36
C ARG A 184 12.13 -8.29 6.03
N LEU A 185 12.02 -9.04 7.13
CA LEU A 185 13.12 -9.71 7.82
C LEU A 185 13.60 -10.99 7.11
N GLN A 186 13.06 -11.32 5.93
CA GLN A 186 13.37 -12.54 5.16
C GLN A 186 13.00 -13.84 5.89
N ASN A 187 12.07 -13.79 6.84
CA ASN A 187 11.49 -14.97 7.47
C ASN A 187 10.16 -15.35 6.81
N ALA A 188 10.25 -15.94 5.63
CA ALA A 188 9.10 -16.25 4.78
C ALA A 188 8.10 -17.23 5.44
N TYR A 189 8.59 -18.22 6.20
CA TYR A 189 7.71 -19.21 6.84
C TYR A 189 6.83 -18.57 7.92
N GLU A 190 7.46 -17.82 8.84
CA GLU A 190 6.73 -17.11 9.90
C GLU A 190 5.79 -16.04 9.32
N ALA A 191 6.19 -15.38 8.23
CA ALA A 191 5.33 -14.46 7.50
C ALA A 191 4.04 -15.12 7.00
N VAL A 192 4.14 -16.32 6.41
CA VAL A 192 2.97 -17.06 5.93
C VAL A 192 2.07 -17.52 7.08
N GLU A 193 2.64 -17.96 8.20
CA GLU A 193 1.85 -18.35 9.38
C GLU A 193 1.03 -17.18 9.91
N HIS A 194 1.66 -16.02 10.09
CA HIS A 194 0.97 -14.80 10.54
C HIS A 194 -0.05 -14.30 9.50
N LEU A 195 0.27 -14.39 8.20
CA LEU A 195 -0.64 -14.00 7.13
C LEU A 195 -1.93 -14.83 7.17
N LEU A 196 -1.80 -16.16 7.24
CA LEU A 196 -2.96 -17.05 7.29
C LEU A 196 -3.77 -16.82 8.57
N GLU A 197 -3.13 -16.61 9.72
CA GLU A 197 -3.83 -16.28 10.97
C GLU A 197 -4.58 -14.94 10.85
N ALA A 198 -3.99 -13.94 10.19
CA ALA A 198 -4.63 -12.65 9.94
C ALA A 198 -5.89 -12.82 9.08
N CYS A 199 -5.77 -13.52 7.94
CA CYS A 199 -6.86 -13.76 7.02
C CYS A 199 -7.98 -14.65 7.62
N ARG A 200 -7.64 -15.64 8.46
CA ARG A 200 -8.67 -16.45 9.14
C ARG A 200 -9.50 -15.63 10.13
N ARG A 201 -8.88 -14.63 10.78
CA ARG A 201 -9.57 -13.74 11.72
C ARG A 201 -10.42 -12.70 11.02
N ASP A 202 -9.92 -12.19 9.89
CA ASP A 202 -10.59 -11.20 9.06
C ASP A 202 -10.38 -11.56 7.58
N PRO A 203 -11.35 -12.28 6.96
CA PRO A 203 -11.25 -12.71 5.57
C PRO A 203 -11.07 -11.56 4.58
N ASP A 204 -11.51 -10.34 4.91
CA ASP A 204 -11.35 -9.17 4.05
C ASP A 204 -9.87 -8.79 3.86
N MET A 205 -8.98 -9.23 4.77
CA MET A 205 -7.54 -9.03 4.63
C MET A 205 -6.96 -9.73 3.39
N VAL A 206 -7.61 -10.79 2.87
CA VAL A 206 -7.18 -11.45 1.62
C VAL A 206 -7.18 -10.46 0.45
N LEU A 207 -8.15 -9.55 0.41
CA LEU A 207 -8.25 -8.52 -0.63
C LEU A 207 -7.05 -7.56 -0.62
N ARG A 208 -6.41 -7.40 0.55
CA ARG A 208 -5.26 -6.52 0.73
C ARG A 208 -3.94 -7.14 0.28
N VAL A 209 -3.80 -8.46 0.35
CA VAL A 209 -2.53 -9.18 0.09
C VAL A 209 -1.90 -8.78 -1.24
N ASN A 210 -2.70 -8.63 -2.31
CA ASN A 210 -2.20 -8.25 -3.63
C ASN A 210 -1.69 -6.80 -3.74
N MET A 211 -2.00 -5.95 -2.77
CA MET A 211 -1.54 -4.55 -2.72
C MET A 211 -0.23 -4.38 -1.97
N ASP A 212 0.13 -5.32 -1.10
CA ASP A 212 1.36 -5.29 -0.31
C ASP A 212 2.38 -6.27 -0.93
N PRO A 213 3.45 -5.77 -1.60
CA PRO A 213 4.45 -6.60 -2.28
C PRO A 213 5.08 -7.65 -1.37
N GLU A 214 5.33 -7.29 -0.11
CA GLU A 214 5.94 -8.17 0.89
C GLU A 214 5.15 -9.46 1.11
N LEU A 215 3.84 -9.44 0.89
CA LEU A 215 2.96 -10.58 1.09
C LEU A 215 2.58 -11.25 -0.24
N SER A 216 2.27 -10.46 -1.27
CA SER A 216 1.98 -11.00 -2.60
C SER A 216 3.16 -11.76 -3.20
N ASP A 217 4.40 -11.34 -2.93
CA ASP A 217 5.60 -12.04 -3.37
C ASP A 217 5.78 -13.41 -2.70
N LEU A 218 5.13 -13.67 -1.55
CA LEU A 218 5.14 -14.98 -0.89
C LEU A 218 4.25 -15.99 -1.60
N ILE A 219 3.17 -15.56 -2.25
CA ILE A 219 2.19 -16.45 -2.91
C ILE A 219 2.87 -17.46 -3.86
N PRO A 220 3.73 -17.05 -4.82
CA PRO A 220 4.39 -18.00 -5.71
C PRO A 220 5.46 -18.87 -5.02
N GLN A 221 5.90 -18.53 -3.80
CA GLN A 221 6.95 -19.25 -3.08
C GLN A 221 6.42 -20.48 -2.33
N PHE A 222 5.13 -20.49 -1.99
CA PHE A 222 4.50 -21.55 -1.19
C PHE A 222 3.39 -22.24 -1.97
N VAL A 223 3.59 -23.54 -2.25
CA VAL A 223 2.58 -24.38 -2.91
C VAL A 223 1.33 -24.46 -2.02
N GLY A 224 0.16 -24.20 -2.58
CA GLY A 224 -1.12 -24.25 -1.85
C GLY A 224 -1.53 -22.94 -1.19
N LEU A 225 -0.64 -21.94 -1.08
CA LEU A 225 -0.93 -20.71 -0.35
C LEU A 225 -2.05 -19.91 -1.01
N LYS A 226 -2.05 -19.82 -2.34
CA LYS A 226 -3.12 -19.15 -3.08
C LYS A 226 -4.46 -19.84 -2.84
N GLU A 227 -4.50 -21.16 -2.94
CA GLU A 227 -5.72 -21.93 -2.73
C GLU A 227 -6.26 -21.77 -1.31
N GLU A 228 -5.39 -21.73 -0.30
CA GLU A 228 -5.79 -21.48 1.09
C GLU A 228 -6.36 -20.07 1.30
N LEU A 229 -5.74 -19.04 0.71
CA LEU A 229 -6.26 -17.67 0.76
C LEU A 229 -7.62 -17.56 0.04
N ASP A 230 -7.77 -18.20 -1.11
CA ASP A 230 -9.01 -18.23 -1.89
C ASP A 230 -10.14 -18.94 -1.10
N LYS A 231 -9.84 -20.02 -0.37
CA LYS A 231 -10.80 -20.69 0.52
C LYS A 231 -11.26 -19.78 1.67
N ILE A 232 -10.31 -19.10 2.31
CA ILE A 232 -10.61 -18.15 3.40
C ILE A 232 -11.52 -17.04 2.87
N ALA A 233 -11.20 -16.46 1.71
CA ALA A 233 -12.01 -15.41 1.09
C ALA A 233 -13.42 -15.89 0.71
N SER A 234 -13.56 -17.16 0.31
CA SER A 234 -14.84 -17.75 -0.08
C SER A 234 -15.70 -18.17 1.13
N GLY A 235 -15.16 -18.13 2.35
CA GLY A 235 -15.84 -18.60 3.55
C GLY A 235 -16.09 -20.12 3.57
N GLU A 236 -15.42 -20.87 2.69
CA GLU A 236 -15.42 -22.33 2.68
C GLU A 236 -14.54 -22.82 3.82
N ASN A 237 -15.04 -22.68 5.05
CA ASN A 237 -14.45 -23.37 6.18
C ASN A 237 -14.57 -24.88 5.92
N GLY A 238 -13.42 -25.52 5.72
CA GLY A 238 -13.32 -26.96 5.56
C GLY A 238 -14.09 -27.69 6.67
N ILE A 239 -14.90 -28.66 6.23
CA ILE A 239 -15.54 -29.68 7.08
C ILE A 239 -14.45 -30.46 7.82
#